data_AF-A0A537FN07-F1
#
_entry.id   AF-A0A537FN07-F1
#
_cell.length_a   1.000
_cell.length_b   1.000
_cell.length_c   1.000
_cell.angle_alpha   90.00
_cell.angle_beta   90.00
_cell.angle_gamma   90.00
#
_symmetry.space_group_name_H-M   'P 1'
#
loop_
_entity.id
_entity.type
_entity.pdbx_description
1 polymer ?
#
loop_
_entity_poly.entity_id
_entity_poly.type
_entity_poly.pdbx_seq_one_letter_code
_entity_poly.pdbx_strand_id
1 'polypeptide(L)'
;RRPLITVAGTMDALLPIDHHARAYARKVASASMHDEGEDNDRDGKRGAYRLYEIQNGNHLETNQALFPQLELIQPHAQRSFDLLVDQVERGKSLPPSQCVARSGSISDTPAQPGHCASLFVP
;
A
#
# COMPACT_ATOMS: atom_id res chain seq x y z
N ARG A 1 2.75 -16.32 -8.25
CA ARG A 1 3.70 -15.28 -7.76
C ARG A 1 3.47 -15.05 -6.27
N ARG A 2 4.52 -14.85 -5.46
CA ARG A 2 4.37 -14.61 -4.00
C ARG A 2 3.78 -13.22 -3.75
N PRO A 3 2.80 -13.05 -2.85
CA PRO A 3 2.22 -11.75 -2.56
C PRO A 3 3.22 -10.85 -1.81
N LEU A 4 3.16 -9.55 -2.08
CA LEU A 4 3.96 -8.51 -1.43
C LEU A 4 3.07 -7.29 -1.18
N ILE A 5 3.08 -6.81 0.07
CA ILE A 5 2.38 -5.59 0.47
C ILE A 5 3.43 -4.58 0.92
N THR A 6 3.35 -3.36 0.38
CA THR A 6 4.06 -2.19 0.89
C THR A 6 3.06 -1.28 1.60
N VAL A 7 3.42 -0.83 2.80
CA VAL A 7 2.71 0.21 3.54
C VAL A 7 3.65 1.39 3.66
N ALA A 8 3.19 2.59 3.30
CA ALA A 8 4.02 3.79 3.34
C ALA A 8 3.20 5.02 3.72
N GLY A 9 3.80 5.88 4.54
CA GLY A 9 3.21 7.17 4.91
C GLY A 9 3.38 8.20 3.82
N THR A 10 2.35 9.00 3.56
CA THR A 10 2.44 10.09 2.59
C THR A 10 3.24 11.30 3.10
N MET A 11 3.42 11.41 4.41
CA MET A 11 4.20 12.44 5.11
C MET A 11 5.52 11.90 5.67
N ASP A 12 6.01 10.79 5.12
CA ASP A 12 7.32 10.23 5.46
C ASP A 12 8.45 11.20 5.08
N ALA A 13 9.08 11.80 6.09
CA ALA A 13 10.15 12.77 5.93
C ALA A 13 11.55 12.13 5.78
N LEU A 14 11.70 10.82 6.04
CA LEU A 14 12.98 10.11 5.93
C LEU A 14 13.11 9.39 4.59
N LEU A 15 12.02 8.80 4.12
CA LEU A 15 11.88 8.10 2.85
C LEU A 15 10.70 8.68 2.06
N PRO A 16 10.88 9.82 1.37
CA PRO A 16 9.82 10.46 0.60
C PRO A 16 9.12 9.48 -0.35
N ILE A 17 7.79 9.40 -0.23
CA ILE A 17 7.00 8.30 -0.81
C ILE A 17 7.20 8.12 -2.32
N ASP A 18 7.41 9.21 -3.07
CA ASP A 18 7.55 9.13 -4.52
C ASP A 18 8.87 8.47 -4.98
N HIS A 19 9.96 8.69 -4.22
CA HIS A 19 11.27 8.14 -4.52
C HIS A 19 11.46 6.71 -4.01
N HIS A 20 10.62 6.28 -3.07
CA HIS A 20 10.72 4.95 -2.45
C HIS A 20 9.55 4.05 -2.82
N ALA A 21 8.42 4.15 -2.11
CA ALA A 21 7.30 3.22 -2.28
C ALA A 21 6.69 3.30 -3.69
N ARG A 22 6.45 4.50 -4.22
CA ARG A 22 5.91 4.66 -5.58
C ARG A 22 6.92 4.27 -6.65
N ALA A 23 8.20 4.58 -6.47
CA ALA A 23 9.25 4.13 -7.38
C ALA A 23 9.33 2.60 -7.47
N TYR A 24 9.24 1.92 -6.33
CA TYR A 24 9.17 0.47 -6.29
C TYR A 24 7.91 -0.07 -6.97
N ALA A 25 6.74 0.53 -6.72
CA ALA A 25 5.50 0.16 -7.40
C ALA A 25 5.61 0.28 -8.93
N ARG A 26 6.22 1.36 -9.44
CA ARG A 26 6.50 1.55 -10.87
C ARG A 26 7.40 0.44 -11.42
N LYS A 27 8.45 0.06 -10.69
CA LYS A 27 9.37 -1.04 -11.08
C LYS A 27 8.66 -2.40 -11.12
N VAL A 28 7.78 -2.69 -10.16
CA VAL A 28 6.99 -3.94 -10.16
C VAL A 28 6.01 -3.96 -11.33
N ALA A 29 5.37 -2.82 -11.62
CA ALA A 29 4.47 -2.68 -12.76
C ALA A 29 5.23 -2.92 -14.08
N SER A 30 6.39 -2.29 -14.29
CA SER A 30 7.18 -2.49 -15.51
C SER A 30 7.65 -3.94 -15.67
N ALA A 31 8.13 -4.58 -14.60
CA ALA A 31 8.53 -5.99 -14.64
C ALA A 31 7.36 -6.95 -14.95
N SER A 32 6.13 -6.56 -14.61
CA SER A 32 4.95 -7.37 -14.89
C SER A 32 4.50 -7.27 -16.35
N MET A 33 4.77 -6.16 -17.03
CA MET A 33 4.47 -5.98 -18.45
C MET A 33 5.44 -6.77 -19.36
N HIS A 34 6.67 -7.01 -18.90
CA HIS A 34 7.66 -7.77 -19.67
C HIS A 34 7.51 -9.29 -19.58
N ASP A 35 6.66 -9.79 -18.66
CA ASP A 35 6.45 -11.22 -18.39
C ASP A 35 5.25 -11.79 -19.18
N GLU A 36 4.66 -11.01 -20.08
CA GLU A 36 3.48 -11.39 -20.89
C GLU A 36 3.79 -12.38 -22.04
N GLY A 37 5.00 -12.97 -22.06
CA GLY A 37 5.47 -13.88 -23.10
C GLY A 37 5.15 -15.37 -22.89
N GLU A 38 4.58 -15.79 -21.75
CA GLU A 38 4.30 -17.20 -21.47
C GLU A 38 2.95 -17.40 -20.75
N ASP A 39 2.07 -18.14 -21.42
CA ASP A 39 0.80 -18.72 -20.99
C ASP A 39 -0.42 -17.80 -20.74
N ASN A 40 -1.28 -17.86 -21.76
CA ASN A 40 -2.75 -17.91 -21.70
C ASN A 40 -3.24 -18.55 -20.41
N ASP A 41 -3.75 -17.75 -19.48
CA ASP A 41 -4.94 -18.14 -18.72
C ASP A 41 -5.65 -16.88 -18.20
N ARG A 42 -6.93 -16.84 -18.53
CA ARG A 42 -7.87 -15.76 -18.28
C ARG A 42 -8.14 -15.69 -16.77
N ASP A 43 -8.21 -14.46 -16.25
CA ASP A 43 -8.50 -14.06 -14.87
C ASP A 43 -7.33 -14.17 -13.85
N GLY A 44 -6.73 -13.02 -13.48
CA GLY A 44 -6.10 -12.84 -12.16
C GLY A 44 -4.60 -12.52 -12.06
N LYS A 45 -3.83 -12.49 -13.18
CA LYS A 45 -2.36 -12.30 -13.17
C LYS A 45 -1.85 -10.89 -12.74
N ARG A 46 -2.73 -9.95 -12.32
CA ARG A 46 -2.36 -8.64 -11.70
C ARG A 46 -2.12 -8.70 -10.18
N GLY A 47 -2.18 -9.88 -9.55
CA GLY A 47 -2.50 -10.04 -8.12
C GLY A 47 -1.39 -10.06 -7.06
N ALA A 48 -0.11 -9.88 -7.37
CA ALA A 48 0.94 -10.13 -6.36
C ALA A 48 1.29 -8.90 -5.50
N TYR A 49 1.24 -7.69 -6.04
CA TYR A 49 1.72 -6.51 -5.34
C TYR A 49 0.57 -5.59 -4.89
N ARG A 50 0.67 -5.06 -3.67
CA ARG A 50 -0.20 -4.01 -3.14
C ARG A 50 0.63 -2.89 -2.52
N LEU A 51 0.22 -1.66 -2.76
CA LEU A 51 0.71 -0.46 -2.08
C LEU A 51 -0.46 0.19 -1.36
N TYR A 52 -0.35 0.30 -0.04
CA TYR A 52 -1.28 1.05 0.80
C TYR A 52 -0.57 2.34 1.26
N GLU A 53 -1.03 3.48 0.74
CA GLU A 53 -0.53 4.79 1.13
C GLU A 53 -1.35 5.30 2.31
N ILE A 54 -0.71 5.50 3.46
CA ILE A 54 -1.37 5.98 4.67
C ILE A 54 -1.30 7.50 4.66
N GLN A 55 -2.46 8.12 4.46
CA GLN A 55 -2.56 9.57 4.43
C GLN A 55 -2.16 10.16 5.78
N ASN A 56 -1.31 11.18 5.74
CA ASN A 56 -0.63 11.77 6.89
C ASN A 56 0.30 10.83 7.67
N GLY A 57 0.54 9.61 7.18
CA GLY A 57 1.48 8.68 7.81
C GLY A 57 2.92 9.20 7.74
N ASN A 58 3.69 8.99 8.80
CA ASN A 58 5.12 9.32 8.87
C ASN A 58 5.99 8.05 8.92
N HIS A 59 7.30 8.14 8.74
CA HIS A 59 8.22 6.99 8.85
C HIS A 59 8.22 6.35 10.24
N LEU A 60 8.16 7.22 11.25
CA LEU A 60 8.27 6.85 12.65
C LEU A 60 6.93 7.09 13.33
N GLU A 61 6.58 6.21 14.26
CA GLU A 61 5.39 6.31 15.13
C GLU A 61 5.51 7.42 16.19
N THR A 62 6.56 8.22 16.12
CA THR A 62 6.84 9.31 17.06
C THR A 62 6.33 10.64 16.50
N ASN A 63 6.26 11.65 17.37
CA ASN A 63 5.93 13.04 17.04
C ASN A 63 4.45 13.40 16.89
N GLN A 64 3.50 12.47 17.06
CA GLN A 64 2.07 12.85 17.09
C GLN A 64 1.72 13.89 18.17
N ALA A 65 2.46 13.90 19.28
CA ALA A 65 2.28 14.91 20.32
C ALA A 65 2.65 16.34 19.84
N LEU A 66 3.59 16.46 18.92
CA LEU A 66 4.03 17.74 18.33
C LEU A 66 3.27 18.05 17.03
N PHE A 67 2.86 17.01 16.31
CA PHE A 67 2.16 17.09 15.03
C PHE A 67 0.93 16.17 15.07
N PRO A 68 -0.18 16.61 15.69
CA PRO A 68 -1.40 15.81 15.85
C PRO A 68 -2.05 15.39 14.52
N GLN A 69 -1.65 16.05 13.42
CA GLN A 69 -2.04 15.68 12.08
C GLN A 69 -1.50 14.33 11.62
N LEU A 70 -0.39 13.86 12.18
CA LEU A 70 0.29 12.65 11.72
C LEU A 70 -0.53 11.41 12.06
N GLU A 71 -0.55 10.45 11.15
CA GLU A 71 -1.18 9.15 11.33
C GLU A 71 -0.11 8.12 11.72
N LEU A 72 -0.43 7.26 12.70
CA LEU A 72 0.44 6.12 13.05
C LEU A 72 0.37 5.09 11.93
N ILE A 73 1.52 4.57 11.49
CA ILE A 73 1.55 3.54 10.44
C ILE A 73 1.36 2.15 11.03
N GLN A 74 1.79 1.91 12.26
CA GLN A 74 1.81 0.59 12.89
C GLN A 74 0.45 -0.14 12.83
N PRO A 75 -0.70 0.48 13.11
CA PRO A 75 -1.99 -0.21 12.99
C PRO A 75 -2.27 -0.70 11.56
N HIS A 76 -1.90 0.09 10.55
CA HIS A 76 -2.06 -0.27 9.14
C HIS A 76 -1.05 -1.35 8.71
N ALA A 77 0.15 -1.33 9.27
CA ALA A 77 1.15 -2.38 9.07
C ALA A 77 0.70 -3.73 9.66
N GLN A 78 0.15 -3.73 10.87
CA GLN A 78 -0.44 -4.92 11.49
C GLN A 78 -1.59 -5.46 10.65
N ARG A 79 -2.53 -4.61 10.25
CA ARG A 79 -3.64 -5.01 9.37
C ARG A 79 -3.14 -5.59 8.04
N SER A 80 -2.09 -5.01 7.47
CA SER A 80 -1.47 -5.51 6.24
C SER A 80 -0.82 -6.88 6.42
N PHE A 81 -0.22 -7.14 7.58
CA PHE A 81 0.31 -8.44 7.92
C PHE A 81 -0.80 -9.49 7.99
N ASP A 82 -1.92 -9.19 8.65
CA ASP A 82 -3.08 -10.10 8.71
C ASP A 82 -3.63 -10.42 7.31
N LEU A 83 -3.74 -9.41 6.44
CA LEU A 83 -4.17 -9.58 5.04
C LEU A 83 -3.20 -10.48 4.26
N LEU A 84 -1.89 -10.33 4.50
CA LEU A 84 -0.88 -11.16 3.86
C LEU A 84 -0.98 -12.62 4.32
N VAL A 85 -1.15 -12.85 5.63
CA VAL A 85 -1.37 -14.18 6.21
C VAL A 85 -2.62 -14.82 5.62
N ASP A 86 -3.74 -14.09 5.61
CA ASP A 86 -5.01 -14.57 5.04
C ASP A 86 -4.87 -14.94 3.55
N GLN A 87 -4.10 -14.18 2.78
CA GLN A 87 -3.86 -14.52 1.38
C GLN A 87 -2.97 -15.76 1.24
N VAL A 88 -1.86 -15.83 1.97
CA VAL A 88 -0.91 -16.95 1.86
C VAL A 88 -1.51 -18.26 2.36
N GLU A 89 -2.25 -18.23 3.46
CA GLU A 89 -2.76 -19.43 4.12
C GLU A 89 -4.14 -19.87 3.60
N ARG A 90 -4.96 -18.92 3.13
CA ARG A 90 -6.37 -19.19 2.79
C ARG A 90 -6.75 -18.76 1.37
N GLY A 91 -5.82 -18.22 0.59
CA GLY A 91 -6.09 -17.78 -0.78
C GLY A 91 -7.06 -16.60 -0.89
N LYS A 92 -7.25 -15.82 0.20
CA LYS A 92 -8.14 -14.64 0.17
C LYS A 92 -7.52 -13.51 -0.67
N SER A 93 -8.29 -13.00 -1.63
CA SER A 93 -7.86 -11.87 -2.45
C SER A 93 -7.48 -10.65 -1.60
N LEU A 94 -6.32 -10.06 -1.90
CA LEU A 94 -5.89 -8.82 -1.23
C LEU A 94 -6.70 -7.61 -1.71
N PRO A 95 -7.10 -6.70 -0.80
CA PRO A 95 -7.67 -5.40 -1.16
C PRO A 95 -6.80 -4.69 -2.20
N PRO A 96 -7.38 -3.94 -3.16
CA PRO A 96 -6.58 -3.24 -4.17
C PRO A 96 -5.67 -2.18 -3.53
N SER A 97 -4.57 -1.83 -4.21
CA SER A 97 -3.72 -0.70 -3.81
C SER A 97 -4.60 0.54 -3.64
N GLN A 98 -4.38 1.31 -2.59
CA GLN A 98 -5.28 2.39 -2.21
C GLN A 98 -4.60 3.46 -1.38
N CYS A 99 -5.19 4.65 -1.41
CA CYS A 99 -4.99 5.66 -0.38
C CYS A 99 -5.90 5.33 0.80
N VAL A 100 -5.31 5.08 1.96
CA VAL A 100 -6.03 4.96 3.23
C VAL A 100 -6.12 6.36 3.81
N ALA A 101 -7.34 6.91 3.86
CA ALA A 101 -7.59 8.22 4.46
C ALA A 101 -7.11 8.26 5.92
N ARG A 102 -6.75 9.45 6.42
CA ARG A 102 -6.40 9.64 7.84
C ARG A 102 -7.51 9.09 8.74
N SER A 103 -7.15 8.33 9.76
CA SER A 103 -8.09 7.59 10.64
C SER A 103 -9.02 6.59 9.91
N GLY A 104 -8.75 6.28 8.66
CA GLY A 104 -9.46 5.27 7.86
C GLY A 104 -8.88 3.87 8.04
N SER A 105 -9.33 2.94 7.20
CA SER A 105 -8.85 1.56 7.19
C SER A 105 -8.71 1.04 5.76
N ILE A 106 -7.87 0.02 5.59
CA ILE A 106 -7.70 -0.67 4.31
C ILE A 106 -9.01 -1.39 3.97
N SER A 107 -9.59 -1.06 2.81
CA SER A 107 -10.89 -1.54 2.34
C SER A 107 -10.78 -2.32 1.04
N ASP A 108 -11.61 -3.36 0.88
CA ASP A 108 -11.78 -4.07 -0.40
C ASP A 108 -12.36 -3.16 -1.50
N THR A 109 -13.10 -2.13 -1.09
CA THR A 109 -13.71 -1.11 -1.96
C THR A 109 -13.23 0.27 -1.52
N PRO A 110 -11.99 0.66 -1.88
CA PRO A 110 -11.43 1.93 -1.44
C PRO A 110 -12.17 3.11 -2.07
N ALA A 111 -12.40 4.16 -1.28
CA ALA A 111 -12.89 5.43 -1.80
C ALA A 111 -11.91 6.04 -2.80
N GLN A 112 -10.61 5.82 -2.59
CA GLN A 112 -9.55 6.24 -3.49
C GLN A 112 -8.61 5.08 -3.83
N PRO A 113 -8.83 4.39 -4.96
CA PRO A 113 -7.91 3.37 -5.45
C PRO A 113 -6.58 4.00 -5.92
N GLY A 114 -5.50 3.27 -5.77
CA GLY A 114 -4.15 3.69 -6.15
C GLY A 114 -3.49 4.63 -5.15
N HIS A 115 -2.88 5.71 -5.65
CA HIS A 115 -2.12 6.66 -4.84
C HIS A 115 -3.02 7.71 -4.18
N CYS A 116 -2.60 8.25 -3.04
CA CYS A 116 -3.21 9.43 -2.43
C CYS A 116 -3.05 10.65 -3.34
N ALA A 117 -4.16 11.38 -3.55
CA ALA A 117 -4.22 12.59 -4.37
C ALA A 117 -3.63 13.77 -3.61
N SER A 118 -3.91 13.82 -2.31
CA SER A 118 -3.28 14.75 -1.37
C SER A 118 -2.45 13.96 -0.38
N LEU A 119 -1.16 14.32 -0.28
CA LEU A 119 -0.25 13.72 0.70
C LEU A 119 -0.57 14.14 2.13
N PHE A 120 -1.13 15.34 2.29
CA PHE A 120 -1.49 15.92 3.57
C PHE A 120 -2.96 16.34 3.57
N VAL A 121 -3.68 16.06 4.66
CA VAL A 121 -5.00 16.63 4.97
C VAL A 121 -4.98 17.27 6.36
N PRO A 122 -5.58 18.46 6.55
CA PRO A 122 -5.63 19.14 7.85
C PRO A 122 -6.27 18.30 8.96
#